data_AF-A0A4V1MGI4-F1
#
_entry.id   AF-A0A4V1MGI4-F1
#
_cell.length_a   1.000
_cell.length_b   1.000
_cell.length_c   1.000
_cell.angle_alpha   90.00
_cell.angle_beta   90.00
_cell.angle_gamma   90.00
#
_symmetry.space_group_name_H-M   'P 1'
#
loop_
_entity.id
_entity.type
_entity.pdbx_description
1 polymer ?
#
loop_
_entity_poly.entity_id
_entity_poly.type
_entity_poly.pdbx_seq_one_letter_code
_entity_poly.pdbx_strand_id
1 'polypeptide(L)'
;MERTTHVITAKSIQELPSIDSLRNIPRQKTIRIIFDHPINHIREDYGEQLKKNLLHFQIGIHSMEPKIEINKLITKEEIIANQLFFVQCAKDYRKLGEELIRLFIKKKKIILNEDFPFLVFNYLKGRSRKSQHGKVGNWEYFLHGYHCHFQNVITKQQIEVPFMFGMEFGDLDPYFFSLYIKSTPEYQPLPVTIYENFADGKRILDVMLQLGLLERINSNLENHFGLVIKDRNKVEVKIYNPNQDYEKPKFQFGLLKLIQFFNL
;
A
#
# COMPACT_ATOMS: atom_id res chain seq x y z
N MET A 1 -1.52 -13.92 -12.51
CA MET A 1 -0.67 -14.46 -13.58
C MET A 1 0.74 -13.94 -13.38
N GLU A 2 1.75 -14.82 -13.41
CA GLU A 2 3.15 -14.42 -13.29
C GLU A 2 3.72 -13.97 -14.65
N ARG A 3 4.80 -13.19 -14.64
CA ARG A 3 5.51 -12.82 -15.87
C ARG A 3 6.39 -13.97 -16.34
N THR A 4 6.52 -14.15 -17.66
CA THR A 4 7.56 -15.01 -18.23
C THR A 4 8.89 -14.26 -18.27
N THR A 5 9.98 -14.89 -17.82
CA THR A 5 11.31 -14.28 -17.87
C THR A 5 12.05 -14.66 -19.15
N HIS A 6 12.55 -13.66 -19.87
CA HIS A 6 13.46 -13.83 -21.00
C HIS A 6 14.86 -13.37 -20.58
N VAL A 7 15.83 -14.28 -20.71
CA VAL A 7 17.22 -14.05 -20.27
C VAL A 7 18.09 -13.72 -21.47
N ILE A 8 18.84 -12.62 -21.36
CA ILE A 8 19.87 -12.20 -22.31
C ILE A 8 21.21 -12.25 -21.57
N THR A 9 22.14 -13.08 -22.04
CA THR A 9 23.52 -13.07 -21.52
C THR A 9 24.37 -12.24 -22.47
N ALA A 10 24.79 -11.06 -22.01
CA ALA A 10 25.58 -10.13 -22.80
C ALA A 10 27.07 -10.29 -22.49
N LYS A 11 27.86 -10.60 -23.51
CA LYS A 11 29.33 -10.73 -23.44
C LYS A 11 30.08 -9.52 -23.99
N SER A 12 29.37 -8.69 -24.77
CA SER A 12 29.87 -7.48 -25.39
C SER A 12 28.82 -6.37 -25.35
N ILE A 13 29.25 -5.11 -25.55
CA ILE A 13 28.34 -3.95 -25.55
C ILE A 13 27.30 -4.07 -26.67
N GLN A 14 27.68 -4.65 -27.81
CA GLN A 14 26.84 -4.83 -28.99
C GLN A 14 25.69 -5.82 -28.76
N GLU A 15 25.79 -6.68 -27.74
CA GLU A 15 24.74 -7.64 -27.35
C GLU A 15 23.70 -7.03 -26.40
N LEU A 16 23.94 -5.81 -25.90
CA LEU A 16 22.96 -5.13 -25.06
C LEU A 16 21.74 -4.70 -25.89
N PRO A 17 20.52 -4.94 -25.40
CA PRO A 17 19.32 -4.55 -26.13
C PRO A 17 19.24 -3.02 -26.27
N SER A 18 18.79 -2.55 -27.44
CA SER A 18 18.53 -1.14 -27.64
C SER A 18 17.32 -0.66 -26.82
N ILE A 19 17.26 0.65 -26.55
CA ILE A 19 16.10 1.26 -25.88
C ILE A 19 14.81 0.99 -26.67
N ASP A 20 14.85 1.07 -28.00
CA ASP A 20 13.67 0.89 -28.84
C ASP A 20 13.18 -0.55 -28.86
N SER A 21 14.07 -1.55 -28.77
CA SER A 21 13.62 -2.94 -28.62
C SER A 21 12.95 -3.16 -27.27
N LEU A 22 13.49 -2.58 -26.20
CA LEU A 22 12.94 -2.67 -24.85
C LEU A 22 11.58 -1.98 -24.71
N ARG A 23 11.35 -0.84 -25.39
CA ARG A 23 10.04 -0.13 -25.36
C ARG A 23 8.88 -1.01 -25.81
N ASN A 24 9.14 -1.90 -26.76
CA ASN A 24 8.14 -2.72 -27.43
C ASN A 24 7.89 -4.07 -26.74
N ILE A 25 8.56 -4.38 -25.63
CA ILE A 25 8.31 -5.65 -24.94
C ILE A 25 6.88 -5.73 -24.40
N PRO A 26 6.22 -6.89 -24.47
CA PRO A 26 4.95 -7.14 -23.81
C PRO A 26 5.07 -7.05 -22.29
N ARG A 27 4.01 -6.59 -21.61
CA ARG A 27 3.99 -6.41 -20.15
C ARG A 27 4.07 -7.73 -19.37
N GLN A 28 3.67 -8.82 -20.01
CA GLN A 28 3.74 -10.18 -19.51
C GLN A 28 5.18 -10.72 -19.46
N LYS A 29 6.17 -10.00 -20.02
CA LYS A 29 7.57 -10.42 -20.06
C LYS A 29 8.43 -9.58 -19.12
N THR A 30 9.32 -10.27 -18.41
CA THR A 30 10.48 -9.68 -17.73
C THR A 30 11.70 -9.91 -18.60
N ILE A 31 12.47 -8.86 -18.89
CA ILE A 31 13.80 -9.02 -19.51
C ILE A 31 14.83 -9.04 -18.40
N ARG A 32 15.64 -10.09 -18.35
CA ARG A 32 16.77 -10.21 -17.44
C ARG A 32 18.05 -10.20 -18.27
N ILE A 33 18.83 -9.14 -18.13
CA ILE A 33 20.15 -9.03 -18.75
C ILE A 33 21.19 -9.49 -17.74
N ILE A 34 21.98 -10.50 -18.07
CA ILE A 34 23.11 -10.97 -17.29
C ILE A 34 24.38 -10.48 -17.99
N PHE A 35 25.20 -9.73 -17.26
CA PHE A 35 26.44 -9.15 -17.74
C PHE A 35 27.58 -10.12 -17.46
N ASP A 36 28.30 -10.52 -18.51
CA ASP A 36 29.51 -11.32 -18.36
C ASP A 36 30.68 -10.44 -17.85
N HIS A 37 31.73 -11.07 -17.33
CA HIS A 37 32.87 -10.38 -16.70
C HIS A 37 33.44 -9.21 -17.54
N PRO A 38 33.60 -9.32 -18.88
CA PRO A 38 34.18 -8.24 -19.69
C PRO A 38 33.38 -6.94 -19.68
N ILE A 39 32.07 -7.01 -19.52
CA ILE A 39 31.18 -5.83 -19.63
C ILE A 39 30.44 -5.50 -18.32
N ASN A 40 30.62 -6.29 -17.26
CA ASN A 40 29.91 -6.03 -16.00
C ASN A 40 30.20 -4.64 -15.41
N HIS A 41 31.38 -4.08 -15.68
CA HIS A 41 31.76 -2.74 -15.22
C HIS A 41 30.86 -1.60 -15.75
N ILE A 42 30.18 -1.79 -16.90
CA ILE A 42 29.25 -0.79 -17.48
C ILE A 42 27.79 -0.99 -17.05
N ARG A 43 27.49 -2.03 -16.27
CA ARG A 43 26.12 -2.41 -15.87
C ARG A 43 25.37 -1.23 -15.25
N GLU A 44 26.00 -0.56 -14.30
CA GLU A 44 25.38 0.54 -13.56
C GLU A 44 25.04 1.71 -14.49
N ASP A 45 26.00 2.14 -15.32
CA ASP A 45 25.80 3.23 -16.28
C ASP A 45 24.71 2.91 -17.29
N TYR A 46 24.71 1.69 -17.84
CA TYR A 46 23.67 1.25 -18.76
C TYR A 46 22.31 1.20 -18.07
N GLY A 47 22.23 0.67 -16.84
CA GLY A 47 21.00 0.65 -16.05
C GLY A 47 20.44 2.04 -15.74
N GLU A 48 21.30 3.01 -15.43
CA GLU A 48 20.88 4.40 -15.22
C GLU A 48 20.41 5.06 -16.53
N GLN A 49 21.03 4.74 -17.67
CA GLN A 49 20.51 5.15 -18.98
C GLN A 49 19.12 4.55 -19.25
N LEU A 50 18.90 3.28 -18.92
CA LEU A 50 17.58 2.66 -19.03
C LEU A 50 16.54 3.40 -18.19
N LYS A 51 16.83 3.71 -16.92
CA LYS A 51 15.93 4.45 -16.03
C LYS A 51 15.52 5.81 -16.60
N LYS A 52 16.47 6.53 -17.21
CA LYS A 52 16.22 7.84 -17.85
C LYS A 52 15.33 7.74 -19.09
N ASN A 53 15.48 6.68 -19.89
CA ASN A 53 14.84 6.56 -21.20
C ASN A 53 13.56 5.71 -21.22
N LEU A 54 13.34 4.89 -20.19
CA LEU A 54 12.21 3.96 -20.05
C LEU A 54 11.34 4.33 -18.83
N LEU A 55 10.77 5.53 -18.83
CA LEU A 55 9.99 6.12 -17.72
C LEU A 55 8.76 5.31 -17.27
N HIS A 56 8.37 4.27 -18.01
CA HIS A 56 7.19 3.43 -17.74
C HIS A 56 7.58 1.97 -17.48
N PHE A 57 8.82 1.79 -17.05
CA PHE A 57 9.41 0.52 -16.71
C PHE A 57 9.96 0.60 -15.29
N GLN A 58 9.94 -0.53 -14.60
CA GLN A 58 10.76 -0.73 -13.42
C GLN A 58 12.09 -1.35 -13.88
N ILE A 59 13.18 -0.68 -13.55
CA ILE A 59 14.55 -1.10 -13.85
C ILE A 59 15.24 -1.45 -12.54
N GLY A 60 15.41 -2.74 -12.29
CA GLY A 60 16.13 -3.26 -11.14
C GLY A 60 17.59 -3.51 -11.49
N ILE A 61 18.49 -2.63 -11.06
CA ILE A 61 19.94 -2.84 -11.16
C ILE A 61 20.37 -3.58 -9.90
N HIS A 62 20.86 -4.81 -10.04
CA HIS A 62 21.18 -5.63 -8.90
C HIS A 62 22.58 -5.31 -8.37
N SER A 63 22.71 -5.05 -7.07
CA SER A 63 24.00 -4.67 -6.47
C SER A 63 25.02 -5.81 -6.44
N MET A 64 24.57 -7.02 -6.06
CA MET A 64 25.44 -8.19 -5.90
C MET A 64 25.59 -9.04 -7.16
N GLU A 65 24.50 -9.40 -7.82
CA GLU A 65 24.52 -10.17 -9.06
C GLU A 65 24.76 -9.27 -10.28
N PRO A 66 25.48 -9.74 -11.31
CA PRO A 66 25.75 -8.98 -12.52
C PRO A 66 24.53 -8.95 -13.44
N LYS A 67 23.38 -8.48 -12.94
CA LYS A 67 22.11 -8.50 -13.68
C LYS A 67 21.33 -7.20 -13.59
N ILE A 68 20.53 -6.97 -14.62
CA ILE A 68 19.47 -5.96 -14.65
C ILE A 68 18.16 -6.66 -14.98
N GLU A 69 17.10 -6.35 -14.23
CA GLU A 69 15.73 -6.76 -14.53
C GLU A 69 14.91 -5.58 -15.04
N ILE A 70 14.18 -5.80 -16.13
CA ILE A 70 13.42 -4.78 -16.84
C ILE A 70 11.98 -5.27 -16.95
N ASN A 71 11.07 -4.55 -16.29
CA ASN A 71 9.65 -4.88 -16.26
C ASN A 71 8.85 -3.70 -16.80
N LYS A 72 8.07 -3.91 -17.86
CA LYS A 72 7.10 -2.90 -18.31
C LYS A 72 5.98 -2.79 -17.28
N LEU A 73 5.63 -1.55 -16.93
CA LEU A 73 4.54 -1.25 -15.99
C LEU A 73 3.21 -1.09 -16.73
N ILE A 74 2.11 -1.15 -15.99
CA ILE A 74 0.75 -0.91 -16.49
C ILE A 74 0.69 0.42 -17.26
N THR A 75 0.07 0.47 -18.43
CA THR A 75 0.05 1.70 -19.24
C THR A 75 -1.03 2.68 -18.78
N LYS A 76 -0.92 3.94 -19.23
CA LYS A 76 -1.95 4.94 -18.92
C LYS A 76 -3.28 4.56 -19.59
N GLU A 77 -3.20 4.01 -20.79
CA GLU A 77 -4.33 3.54 -21.60
C GLU A 77 -5.03 2.36 -20.92
N GLU A 78 -4.26 1.40 -20.39
CA GLU A 78 -4.79 0.31 -19.57
C GLU A 78 -5.51 0.85 -18.33
N ILE A 79 -4.95 1.87 -17.66
CA ILE A 79 -5.59 2.48 -16.48
C ILE A 79 -6.88 3.21 -16.86
N ILE A 80 -6.87 4.03 -17.92
CA ILE A 80 -8.05 4.77 -18.38
C ILE A 80 -9.16 3.80 -18.80
N ALA A 81 -8.83 2.76 -19.57
CA ALA A 81 -9.79 1.75 -20.01
C ALA A 81 -10.45 1.02 -18.83
N ASN A 82 -9.76 0.94 -17.69
CA ASN A 82 -10.22 0.26 -16.48
C ASN A 82 -10.51 1.23 -15.32
N GLN A 83 -10.68 2.53 -15.58
CA GLN A 83 -10.77 3.53 -14.51
C GLN A 83 -11.96 3.31 -13.57
N LEU A 84 -13.10 2.85 -14.10
CA LEU A 84 -14.29 2.58 -13.31
C LEU A 84 -14.05 1.45 -12.31
N PHE A 85 -13.29 0.42 -12.71
CA PHE A 85 -12.86 -0.66 -11.83
C PHE A 85 -12.00 -0.13 -10.68
N PHE A 86 -10.96 0.66 -10.98
CA PHE A 86 -10.09 1.20 -9.93
C PHE A 86 -10.80 2.20 -9.00
N VAL A 87 -11.75 2.99 -9.52
CA VAL A 87 -12.62 3.85 -8.72
C VAL A 87 -13.45 3.01 -7.73
N GLN A 88 -14.04 1.91 -8.22
CA GLN A 88 -14.81 1.02 -7.36
C GLN A 88 -13.93 0.37 -6.29
N CYS A 89 -12.75 -0.13 -6.65
CA CYS A 89 -11.79 -0.66 -5.68
C CYS A 89 -11.42 0.35 -4.59
N ALA A 90 -11.22 1.62 -4.93
CA ALA A 90 -10.91 2.67 -3.95
C ALA A 90 -12.10 2.98 -3.02
N LYS A 91 -13.33 2.97 -3.54
CA LYS A 91 -14.56 3.12 -2.73
C LYS A 91 -14.73 1.96 -1.75
N ASP A 92 -14.53 0.73 -2.23
CA ASP A 92 -14.64 -0.48 -1.42
C ASP A 92 -13.52 -0.59 -0.39
N TYR A 93 -12.30 -0.17 -0.74
CA TYR A 93 -11.17 -0.07 0.19
C TYR A 93 -11.52 0.83 1.38
N ARG A 94 -11.97 2.05 1.10
CA ARG A 94 -12.36 3.02 2.13
C ARG A 94 -13.48 2.47 3.02
N LYS A 95 -14.53 1.91 2.40
CA LYS A 95 -15.67 1.35 3.11
C LYS A 95 -15.24 0.22 4.05
N LEU A 96 -14.47 -0.73 3.54
CA LEU A 96 -13.98 -1.85 4.32
C LEU A 96 -13.04 -1.39 5.45
N GLY A 97 -12.13 -0.45 5.16
CA GLY A 97 -11.24 0.13 6.16
C GLY A 97 -12.01 0.75 7.33
N GLU A 98 -13.05 1.54 7.03
CA GLU A 98 -13.93 2.13 8.03
C GLU A 98 -14.67 1.05 8.86
N GLU A 99 -15.26 0.05 8.20
CA GLU A 99 -15.97 -1.05 8.86
C GLU A 99 -15.06 -1.83 9.82
N LEU A 100 -13.84 -2.15 9.39
CA LEU A 100 -12.88 -2.92 10.19
C LEU A 100 -12.36 -2.13 11.38
N ILE A 101 -12.05 -0.84 11.22
CA ILE A 101 -11.65 0.03 12.33
C ILE A 101 -12.79 0.19 13.34
N ARG A 102 -14.04 0.41 12.88
CA ARG A 102 -15.21 0.46 13.77
C ARG A 102 -15.42 -0.86 14.52
N LEU A 103 -15.29 -1.99 13.83
CA LEU A 103 -15.35 -3.32 14.44
C LEU A 103 -14.26 -3.50 15.50
N PHE A 104 -13.03 -3.08 15.18
CA PHE A 104 -11.89 -3.14 16.07
C PHE A 104 -12.12 -2.33 17.35
N ILE A 105 -12.52 -1.06 17.21
CA ILE A 105 -12.84 -0.16 18.32
C ILE A 105 -13.91 -0.77 19.23
N LYS A 106 -15.01 -1.24 18.64
CA LYS A 106 -16.12 -1.85 19.38
C LYS A 106 -15.68 -3.09 20.14
N LYS A 107 -14.97 -4.02 19.49
CA LYS A 107 -14.54 -5.29 20.11
C LYS A 107 -13.50 -5.09 21.20
N LYS A 108 -12.62 -4.10 21.05
CA LYS A 108 -11.58 -3.76 22.02
C LYS A 108 -12.01 -2.74 23.06
N LYS A 109 -13.25 -2.23 22.99
CA LYS A 109 -13.81 -1.20 23.88
C LYS A 109 -12.89 0.02 23.98
N ILE A 110 -12.39 0.45 22.83
CA ILE A 110 -11.49 1.59 22.72
C ILE A 110 -12.32 2.88 22.77
N ILE A 111 -11.88 3.85 23.56
CA ILE A 111 -12.35 5.23 23.45
C ILE A 111 -11.41 5.92 22.47
N LEU A 112 -11.93 6.30 21.31
CA LEU A 112 -11.15 6.94 20.27
C LEU A 112 -11.16 8.46 20.45
N ASN A 113 -10.02 9.10 20.26
CA ASN A 113 -9.98 10.52 19.91
C ASN A 113 -10.18 10.61 18.38
N GLU A 114 -11.32 11.10 17.93
CA GLU A 114 -11.67 11.13 16.50
C GLU A 114 -10.82 12.13 15.70
N ASP A 115 -10.33 13.20 16.33
CA ASP A 115 -9.42 14.15 15.69
C ASP A 115 -8.04 13.52 15.45
N PHE A 116 -7.59 12.71 16.42
CA PHE A 116 -6.26 12.09 16.41
C PHE A 116 -6.28 10.58 16.75
N PRO A 117 -6.89 9.73 15.90
CA PRO A 117 -6.99 8.29 16.15
C PRO A 117 -5.63 7.61 16.35
N PHE A 118 -4.60 8.11 15.65
CA PHE A 118 -3.24 7.59 15.74
C PHE A 118 -2.67 7.60 17.15
N LEU A 119 -3.06 8.54 18.04
CA LEU A 119 -2.58 8.57 19.43
C LEU A 119 -2.99 7.31 20.18
N VAL A 120 -4.24 6.91 20.01
CA VAL A 120 -4.82 5.73 20.69
C VAL A 120 -4.22 4.44 20.10
N PHE A 121 -4.12 4.35 18.77
CA PHE A 121 -3.53 3.17 18.13
C PHE A 121 -2.04 3.00 18.44
N ASN A 122 -1.26 4.10 18.45
CA ASN A 122 0.14 4.05 18.85
C ASN A 122 0.33 3.66 20.31
N TYR A 123 -0.54 4.13 21.21
CA TYR A 123 -0.52 3.69 22.60
C TYR A 123 -0.78 2.18 22.70
N LEU A 124 -1.79 1.66 22.00
CA LEU A 124 -2.10 0.22 21.99
C LEU A 124 -0.94 -0.60 21.44
N LYS A 125 -0.24 -0.09 20.42
CA LYS A 125 0.97 -0.68 19.86
C LYS A 125 2.09 -0.73 20.91
N GLY A 126 2.30 0.35 21.66
CA GLY A 126 3.37 0.44 22.67
C GLY A 126 3.15 -0.37 23.95
N ARG A 127 1.90 -0.77 24.24
CA ARG A 127 1.56 -1.42 25.52
C ARG A 127 2.11 -2.85 25.68
N SER A 128 2.03 -3.67 24.63
CA SER A 128 2.53 -5.05 24.64
C SER A 128 2.51 -5.66 23.24
N ARG A 129 3.31 -6.73 23.01
CA ARG A 129 3.19 -7.53 21.78
C ARG A 129 1.76 -8.06 21.58
N LYS A 130 1.11 -8.54 22.64
CA LYS A 130 -0.26 -9.10 22.60
C LYS A 130 -1.34 -8.06 22.23
N SER A 131 -1.09 -6.76 22.40
CA SER A 131 -2.03 -5.72 21.97
C SER A 131 -1.84 -5.32 20.51
N GLN A 132 -0.69 -5.62 19.91
CA GLN A 132 -0.41 -5.33 18.51
C GLN A 132 -1.11 -6.31 17.56
N HIS A 133 -1.27 -7.58 17.93
CA HIS A 133 -1.90 -8.58 17.05
C HIS A 133 -3.10 -9.25 17.71
N GLY A 134 -4.03 -9.76 16.91
CA GLY A 134 -5.18 -10.52 17.42
C GLY A 134 -6.24 -10.77 16.36
N LYS A 135 -7.47 -11.05 16.82
CA LYS A 135 -8.64 -11.27 15.95
C LYS A 135 -9.81 -10.36 16.33
N VAL A 136 -10.55 -9.90 15.33
CA VAL A 136 -11.84 -9.23 15.45
C VAL A 136 -12.81 -9.79 14.40
N GLY A 137 -13.82 -10.55 14.86
CA GLY A 137 -14.65 -11.33 13.95
C GLY A 137 -13.81 -12.32 13.14
N ASN A 138 -14.01 -12.34 11.82
CA ASN A 138 -13.26 -13.18 10.88
C ASN A 138 -11.96 -12.53 10.37
N TRP A 139 -11.46 -11.51 11.05
CA TRP A 139 -10.26 -10.78 10.63
C TRP A 139 -9.16 -10.90 11.68
N GLU A 140 -8.00 -11.38 11.26
CA GLU A 140 -6.75 -11.18 11.98
C GLU A 140 -6.31 -9.73 11.79
N TYR A 141 -5.80 -9.10 12.84
CA TYR A 141 -5.27 -7.74 12.78
C TYR A 141 -3.83 -7.68 13.28
N PHE A 142 -3.06 -6.74 12.75
CA PHE A 142 -1.73 -6.39 13.23
C PHE A 142 -1.50 -4.88 13.14
N LEU A 143 -1.27 -4.24 14.30
CA LEU A 143 -0.92 -2.82 14.42
C LEU A 143 0.60 -2.66 14.28
N HIS A 144 1.03 -1.89 13.29
CA HIS A 144 2.44 -1.56 13.04
C HIS A 144 2.55 -0.20 12.37
N GLY A 145 3.69 0.50 12.53
CA GLY A 145 3.83 1.86 11.98
C GLY A 145 2.65 2.77 12.36
N TYR A 146 2.05 3.43 11.37
CA TYR A 146 0.78 4.18 11.47
C TYR A 146 -0.41 3.45 10.81
N HIS A 147 -0.34 2.12 10.76
CA HIS A 147 -1.30 1.28 10.05
C HIS A 147 -1.82 0.11 10.90
N CYS A 148 -2.99 -0.38 10.51
CA CYS A 148 -3.54 -1.64 10.97
C CYS A 148 -3.73 -2.57 9.77
N HIS A 149 -2.91 -3.61 9.70
CA HIS A 149 -3.10 -4.69 8.74
C HIS A 149 -4.29 -5.53 9.19
N PHE A 150 -5.17 -5.89 8.26
CA PHE A 150 -6.21 -6.88 8.46
C PHE A 150 -6.14 -7.97 7.39
N GLN A 151 -6.27 -9.23 7.82
CA GLN A 151 -6.41 -10.38 6.93
C GLN A 151 -7.64 -11.20 7.28
N ASN A 152 -8.51 -11.44 6.31
CA ASN A 152 -9.67 -12.31 6.50
C ASN A 152 -9.20 -13.76 6.66
N VAL A 153 -9.63 -14.42 7.72
CA VAL A 153 -9.17 -15.78 8.05
C VAL A 153 -9.64 -16.82 7.02
N ILE A 154 -10.78 -16.57 6.36
CA ILE A 154 -11.42 -17.46 5.38
C ILE A 154 -10.93 -17.11 3.97
N THR A 155 -11.19 -15.88 3.50
CA THR A 155 -10.94 -15.49 2.10
C THR A 155 -9.48 -15.13 1.83
N LYS A 156 -8.67 -14.93 2.87
CA LYS A 156 -7.29 -14.42 2.79
C LYS A 156 -7.16 -13.03 2.16
N GLN A 157 -8.27 -12.33 1.96
CA GLN A 157 -8.29 -10.92 1.59
C GLN A 157 -7.51 -10.10 2.61
N GLN A 158 -6.70 -9.16 2.11
CA GLN A 158 -5.84 -8.32 2.92
C GLN A 158 -6.16 -6.85 2.68
N ILE A 159 -6.10 -6.04 3.73
CA ILE A 159 -6.23 -4.58 3.66
C ILE A 159 -5.32 -3.93 4.72
N GLU A 160 -4.70 -2.80 4.38
CA GLU A 160 -3.82 -2.06 5.27
C GLU A 160 -4.42 -0.69 5.59
N VAL A 161 -4.99 -0.51 6.77
CA VAL A 161 -5.73 0.71 7.08
C VAL A 161 -4.82 1.73 7.78
N PRO A 162 -4.43 2.84 7.12
CA PRO A 162 -3.73 3.93 7.80
C PRO A 162 -4.66 4.64 8.77
N PHE A 163 -4.14 5.08 9.91
CA PHE A 163 -4.92 5.77 10.94
C PHE A 163 -4.37 7.14 11.33
N MET A 164 -3.54 7.73 10.45
CA MET A 164 -2.95 9.06 10.60
C MET A 164 -3.69 10.15 9.80
N PHE A 165 -4.90 9.88 9.32
CA PHE A 165 -5.70 10.80 8.52
C PHE A 165 -7.03 11.14 9.20
N GLY A 166 -7.01 11.32 10.53
CA GLY A 166 -8.23 11.45 11.32
C GLY A 166 -9.14 10.23 11.14
N MET A 167 -10.43 10.46 10.97
CA MET A 167 -11.42 9.42 10.67
C MET A 167 -11.52 9.05 9.17
N GLU A 168 -10.57 9.49 8.34
CA GLU A 168 -10.44 9.01 6.96
C GLU A 168 -9.56 7.75 6.91
N PHE A 169 -10.19 6.62 6.64
CA PHE A 169 -9.55 5.29 6.59
C PHE A 169 -9.37 4.77 5.16
N GLY A 170 -9.55 5.64 4.16
CA GLY A 170 -9.46 5.33 2.73
C GLY A 170 -8.20 5.82 2.04
N ASP A 171 -7.14 6.20 2.76
CA ASP A 171 -5.86 6.56 2.14
C ASP A 171 -5.24 5.36 1.41
N LEU A 172 -4.81 5.62 0.18
CA LEU A 172 -4.38 4.62 -0.79
C LEU A 172 -2.85 4.67 -0.93
N ASP A 173 -2.17 3.76 -0.23
CA ASP A 173 -0.76 3.47 -0.49
C ASP A 173 -0.62 2.59 -1.75
N PRO A 174 0.35 2.88 -2.65
CA PRO A 174 0.59 2.09 -3.85
C PRO A 174 0.69 0.57 -3.65
N TYR A 175 1.47 0.13 -2.67
CA TYR A 175 1.73 -1.29 -2.44
C TYR A 175 0.49 -1.96 -1.84
N PHE A 176 -0.07 -1.36 -0.80
CA PHE A 176 -1.19 -1.95 -0.07
C PHE A 176 -2.50 -1.91 -0.86
N PHE A 177 -2.73 -0.87 -1.67
CA PHE A 177 -3.89 -0.82 -2.56
C PHE A 177 -3.83 -1.93 -3.61
N SER A 178 -2.67 -2.15 -4.24
CA SER A 178 -2.46 -3.27 -5.16
C SER A 178 -2.65 -4.62 -4.48
N LEU A 179 -2.15 -4.79 -3.25
CA LEU A 179 -2.33 -6.01 -2.47
C LEU A 179 -3.80 -6.28 -2.17
N TYR A 180 -4.56 -5.25 -1.78
CA TYR A 180 -6.00 -5.36 -1.56
C TYR A 180 -6.73 -5.80 -2.83
N ILE A 181 -6.48 -5.14 -3.97
CA ILE A 181 -7.12 -5.50 -5.25
C ILE A 181 -6.83 -6.96 -5.60
N LYS A 182 -5.56 -7.39 -5.49
CA LYS A 182 -5.14 -8.76 -5.84
C LYS A 182 -5.66 -9.82 -4.89
N SER A 183 -5.86 -9.49 -3.61
CA SER A 183 -6.31 -10.44 -2.59
C SER A 183 -7.83 -10.49 -2.42
N THR A 184 -8.58 -9.60 -3.06
CA THR A 184 -10.05 -9.57 -3.01
C THR A 184 -10.64 -10.55 -4.03
N PRO A 185 -11.32 -11.63 -3.58
CA PRO A 185 -11.84 -12.67 -4.48
C PRO A 185 -12.85 -12.15 -5.51
N GLU A 186 -13.68 -11.19 -5.13
CA GLU A 186 -14.76 -10.64 -5.95
C GLU A 186 -14.27 -9.89 -7.19
N TYR A 187 -12.99 -9.48 -7.21
CA TYR A 187 -12.39 -8.82 -8.36
C TYR A 187 -11.76 -9.79 -9.37
N GLN A 188 -11.79 -11.11 -9.10
CA GLN A 188 -11.15 -12.09 -9.96
C GLN A 188 -12.10 -12.63 -11.05
N PRO A 189 -11.63 -12.79 -12.30
CA PRO A 189 -10.31 -12.38 -12.79
C PRO A 189 -10.19 -10.86 -12.94
N LEU A 190 -9.00 -10.30 -12.63
CA LEU A 190 -8.76 -8.87 -12.80
C LEU A 190 -8.91 -8.46 -14.28
N PRO A 191 -9.58 -7.34 -14.60
CA PRO A 191 -9.73 -6.87 -15.98
C PRO A 191 -8.41 -6.39 -16.58
N VAL A 192 -7.45 -6.06 -15.72
CA VAL A 192 -6.06 -5.77 -16.07
C VAL A 192 -5.13 -6.32 -14.99
N THR A 193 -4.07 -7.02 -15.40
CA THR A 193 -3.13 -7.62 -14.42
C THR A 193 -2.30 -6.55 -13.74
N ILE A 194 -2.12 -6.66 -12.42
CA ILE A 194 -1.15 -5.90 -11.62
C ILE A 194 0.01 -6.83 -11.28
N TYR A 195 1.19 -6.56 -11.81
CA TYR A 195 2.37 -7.40 -11.60
C TYR A 195 3.21 -6.88 -10.44
N GLU A 196 3.54 -5.59 -10.47
CA GLU A 196 4.40 -4.93 -9.47
C GLU A 196 3.57 -4.16 -8.46
N ASN A 197 3.38 -4.70 -7.25
CA ASN A 197 2.48 -4.11 -6.24
C ASN A 197 2.73 -2.61 -6.05
N PHE A 198 3.99 -2.20 -5.84
CA PHE A 198 4.30 -0.78 -5.65
C PHE A 198 4.33 0.00 -6.97
N ALA A 199 5.06 -0.47 -7.98
CA ALA A 199 5.29 0.32 -9.19
C ALA A 199 4.06 0.46 -10.09
N ASP A 200 3.28 -0.62 -10.28
CA ASP A 200 2.00 -0.55 -10.98
C ASP A 200 0.98 0.22 -10.14
N GLY A 201 0.91 -0.06 -8.83
CA GLY A 201 0.04 0.65 -7.89
C GLY A 201 0.25 2.17 -7.91
N LYS A 202 1.51 2.61 -7.88
CA LYS A 202 1.86 4.03 -7.93
C LYS A 202 1.36 4.66 -9.22
N ARG A 203 1.56 3.97 -10.34
CA ARG A 203 1.14 4.47 -11.65
C ARG A 203 -0.38 4.53 -11.77
N ILE A 204 -1.11 3.56 -11.22
CA ILE A 204 -2.58 3.59 -11.11
C ILE A 204 -3.01 4.85 -10.35
N LEU A 205 -2.47 5.07 -9.15
CA LEU A 205 -2.84 6.22 -8.32
C LEU A 205 -2.47 7.56 -8.96
N ASP A 206 -1.28 7.68 -9.56
CA ASP A 206 -0.83 8.89 -10.25
C ASP A 206 -1.77 9.24 -11.42
N VAL A 207 -2.14 8.26 -12.25
CA VAL A 207 -3.05 8.49 -13.38
C VAL A 207 -4.45 8.83 -12.88
N MET A 208 -4.98 8.12 -11.88
CA MET A 208 -6.30 8.44 -11.31
C MET A 208 -6.33 9.84 -10.69
N LEU A 209 -5.24 10.28 -10.05
CA LEU A 209 -5.09 11.65 -9.55
C LEU A 209 -5.08 12.67 -10.69
N GLN A 210 -4.34 12.42 -11.78
CA GLN A 210 -4.32 13.27 -12.98
C GLN A 210 -5.69 13.39 -13.65
N LEU A 211 -6.49 12.32 -13.62
CA LEU A 211 -7.88 12.31 -14.11
C LEU A 211 -8.86 13.01 -13.16
N GLY A 212 -8.40 13.49 -11.99
CA GLY A 212 -9.24 14.13 -10.99
C GLY A 212 -10.20 13.16 -10.28
N LEU A 213 -9.92 11.86 -10.32
CA LEU A 213 -10.70 10.81 -9.64
C LEU A 213 -10.27 10.65 -8.17
N LEU A 214 -9.01 10.96 -7.87
CA LEU A 214 -8.47 11.04 -6.50
C LEU A 214 -8.22 12.49 -6.11
N GLU A 215 -8.09 12.73 -4.82
CA GLU A 215 -7.60 14.00 -4.28
C GLU A 215 -6.57 13.76 -3.16
N ARG A 216 -5.72 14.77 -2.93
CA ARG A 216 -4.77 14.77 -1.82
C ARG A 216 -5.46 15.26 -0.54
N ILE A 217 -5.11 14.66 0.58
CA ILE A 217 -5.50 15.12 1.92
C ILE A 217 -4.30 15.27 2.83
N ASN A 218 -4.38 16.19 3.78
CA ASN A 218 -3.41 16.27 4.86
C ASN A 218 -3.58 15.09 5.80
N SER A 219 -2.48 14.65 6.40
CA SER A 219 -2.50 13.78 7.55
C SER A 219 -2.54 14.59 8.86
N ASN A 220 -2.67 13.89 9.99
CA ASN A 220 -2.49 14.48 11.31
C ASN A 220 -1.03 14.94 11.56
N LEU A 221 -0.06 14.52 10.75
CA LEU A 221 1.33 14.98 10.81
C LEU A 221 1.58 16.06 9.76
N GLU A 222 2.28 17.11 10.17
CA GLU A 222 2.67 18.22 9.29
C GLU A 222 3.51 17.71 8.10
N ASN A 223 3.31 18.30 6.92
CA ASN A 223 4.02 17.97 5.68
C ASN A 223 3.85 16.51 5.18
N HIS A 224 2.88 15.77 5.69
CA HIS A 224 2.53 14.43 5.23
C HIS A 224 1.13 14.41 4.61
N PHE A 225 1.00 13.75 3.45
CA PHE A 225 -0.21 13.73 2.64
C PHE A 225 -0.59 12.32 2.21
N GLY A 226 -1.88 12.10 2.01
CA GLY A 226 -2.47 10.86 1.52
C GLY A 226 -3.23 11.07 0.20
N LEU A 227 -3.63 9.97 -0.43
CA LEU A 227 -4.48 9.95 -1.63
C LEU A 227 -5.76 9.21 -1.33
N VAL A 228 -6.89 9.83 -1.64
CA VAL A 228 -8.22 9.28 -1.36
C VAL A 228 -9.14 9.46 -2.56
N ILE A 229 -10.17 8.61 -2.66
CA ILE A 229 -11.20 8.77 -3.70
C ILE A 229 -11.89 10.13 -3.54
N LYS A 230 -12.01 10.89 -4.63
CA LYS A 230 -12.56 12.25 -4.58
C LYS A 230 -14.06 12.27 -4.28
N ASP A 231 -14.80 11.36 -4.91
CA ASP A 231 -16.24 11.16 -4.71
C ASP A 231 -16.49 10.35 -3.43
N ARG A 232 -16.53 11.05 -2.29
CA ARG A 232 -16.84 10.51 -0.97
C ARG A 232 -17.39 11.57 -0.03
N ASN A 233 -17.95 11.12 1.09
CA ASN A 233 -18.21 11.99 2.23
C ASN A 233 -16.87 12.43 2.84
N LYS A 234 -16.60 13.73 2.77
CA LYS A 234 -15.35 14.32 3.24
C LYS A 234 -15.30 14.36 4.76
N VAL A 235 -14.13 14.07 5.30
CA VAL A 235 -13.81 14.15 6.72
C VAL A 235 -12.75 15.23 6.89
N GLU A 236 -12.93 16.10 7.88
CA GLU A 236 -11.92 17.08 8.24
C GLU A 236 -10.74 16.37 8.94
N VAL A 237 -9.51 16.69 8.52
CA VAL A 237 -8.30 16.14 9.13
C VAL A 237 -7.50 17.27 9.76
N LYS A 238 -7.42 17.27 11.09
CA LYS A 238 -6.66 18.25 11.87
C LYS A 238 -5.18 17.89 11.92
N ILE A 239 -4.30 18.88 11.86
CA ILE A 239 -2.87 18.71 12.09
C ILE A 239 -2.64 18.71 13.60
N TYR A 240 -1.96 17.67 14.10
CA TYR A 240 -1.68 17.50 15.51
C TYR A 240 -0.61 18.47 16.00
N ASN A 241 -0.92 19.23 17.03
CA ASN A 241 0.02 20.07 17.77
C ASN A 241 0.30 19.45 19.15
N PRO A 242 1.51 18.90 19.40
CA PRO A 242 1.83 18.25 20.67
C PRO A 242 1.66 19.14 21.91
N ASN A 243 1.77 20.46 21.75
CA ASN A 243 1.65 21.41 22.87
C ASN A 243 0.20 21.71 23.26
N GLN A 244 -0.75 21.46 22.35
CA GLN A 244 -2.16 21.82 22.52
C GLN A 244 -3.07 20.59 22.58
N ASP A 245 -2.76 19.57 21.79
CA ASP A 245 -3.66 18.45 21.50
C ASP A 245 -3.32 17.16 22.27
N TYR A 246 -2.20 17.14 23.01
CA TYR A 246 -1.79 15.93 23.71
C TYR A 246 -2.74 15.63 24.88
N GLU A 247 -3.53 14.58 24.72
CA GLU A 247 -4.31 13.97 25.80
C GLU A 247 -3.83 12.55 26.10
N LYS A 248 -3.70 12.21 27.38
CA LYS A 248 -3.38 10.84 27.80
C LYS A 248 -4.53 9.91 27.39
N PRO A 249 -4.28 8.83 26.62
CA PRO A 249 -5.34 7.92 26.19
C PRO A 249 -6.13 7.33 27.37
N LYS A 250 -7.46 7.42 27.31
CA LYS A 250 -8.39 6.87 28.32
C LYS A 250 -8.95 5.52 27.85
N PHE A 251 -9.05 4.55 28.75
CA PHE A 251 -9.68 3.24 28.49
C PHE A 251 -10.85 3.04 29.43
N GLN A 252 -11.90 2.35 28.97
CA GLN A 252 -12.96 1.88 29.85
C GLN A 252 -12.40 0.79 30.77
N PHE A 253 -11.97 1.15 31.97
CA PHE A 253 -11.76 0.20 33.04
C PHE A 253 -13.13 -0.21 33.58
N GLY A 254 -13.47 -1.49 33.47
CA GLY A 254 -14.62 -2.04 34.19
C GLY A 254 -14.34 -1.98 35.68
N LEU A 255 -14.99 -1.06 36.39
CA LEU A 255 -14.97 -0.89 37.85
C LEU A 255 -15.66 -2.04 38.63
N LEU A 256 -15.68 -3.26 38.09
CA LEU A 256 -16.44 -4.40 38.62
C LEU A 256 -15.56 -5.59 39.08
N LYS A 257 -14.32 -5.33 39.52
CA LYS A 257 -13.48 -6.38 40.15
C LYS A 257 -12.89 -6.01 41.52
N LEU A 258 -13.53 -5.10 42.25
CA LEU A 258 -13.08 -4.70 43.59
C LEU A 258 -14.12 -4.86 44.71
N ILE A 259 -15.28 -5.48 44.46
CA ILE A 259 -16.31 -5.75 45.50
C ILE A 259 -16.51 -7.27 45.76
N GLN A 260 -15.57 -8.13 45.34
CA GLN A 260 -15.62 -9.57 45.67
C GLN A 260 -14.54 -10.03 46.68
N PHE A 261 -13.89 -9.10 47.38
CA PHE A 261 -12.89 -9.42 48.42
C PHE A 261 -13.20 -8.85 49.82
N PHE A 262 -14.41 -8.31 50.04
CA PHE A 262 -14.88 -7.91 51.36
C PHE A 262 -16.30 -8.44 51.62
N ASN A 263 -16.45 -9.76 51.58
CA ASN A 263 -17.52 -10.51 52.25
C ASN A 263 -17.20 -11.99 52.13
N LEU A 264 -16.39 -12.50 53.07
CA LEU A 264 -16.42 -13.84 53.66
C LEU A 264 -15.43 -13.86 54.83
#